data_AF-A0A7W5EC26-F1
#
_entry.id   AF-A0A7W5EC26-F1
#
_cell.length_a   1.000
_cell.length_b   1.000
_cell.length_c   1.000
_cell.angle_alpha   90.00
_cell.angle_beta   90.00
_cell.angle_gamma   90.00
#
_symmetry.space_group_name_H-M   'P 1'
#
loop_
_entity.id
_entity.type
_entity.pdbx_description
1 polymer ?
#
loop_
_entity_poly.entity_id
_entity_poly.type
_entity_poly.pdbx_seq_one_letter_code
_entity_poly.pdbx_strand_id
1 'polypeptide(L)'
;MPYANHFFLARQPILNRSQRLVAYELLYRNANSHDVEVTDGRAATASVIAHASELGMQKVVGEQLAYVNVDTAGLMSDFIHFLPNDKVILEVLESVEATPDVVARVTELRLAGYKFALDDVVGASDSLDKLQPLMDVIKIDIKGMGRDSLAELTRSLKNPRQKLLAEKVETHEEFRHCMDLGFEYFQGYYFARPVILSGKKIAPSQMAVMQLLELLASDADQRDIERAIKLDPLITLNLLRLVNTPAVGARFRINSVGHALIVLGRQQLQRWLQILLYVKGHQYDSPLLQLATTRGKTMENLLEQLRPGERVGADIGFTVGIMSLMDTLFSVAMPEILDSVNVLDDVRAALLHRTGEYGDVLKLIELVEEAQEGPELTGLLHRLGLPPSTLYASQLAAYEWINEYTSGVGVTPVR
;
A
#
# COMPACT_ATOMS: atom_id res chain seq x y z
N MET A 1 -4.47 -11.85 20.92
CA MET A 1 -3.84 -10.52 20.82
C MET A 1 -4.67 -9.49 21.59
N PRO A 2 -4.39 -9.24 22.89
CA PRO A 2 -5.21 -8.32 23.71
C PRO A 2 -5.20 -6.86 23.22
N TYR A 3 -4.17 -6.43 22.48
CA TYR A 3 -4.06 -5.06 21.93
C TYR A 3 -4.69 -4.88 20.54
N ALA A 4 -4.95 -5.97 19.81
CA ALA A 4 -5.47 -5.90 18.43
C ALA A 4 -6.96 -5.49 18.35
N ASN A 5 -7.69 -5.51 19.46
CA ASN A 5 -9.11 -5.14 19.48
C ASN A 5 -9.37 -3.63 19.41
N HIS A 6 -8.33 -2.80 19.46
CA HIS A 6 -8.47 -1.35 19.61
C HIS A 6 -7.76 -0.55 18.51
N PHE A 7 -7.09 -1.20 17.54
CA PHE A 7 -6.32 -0.47 16.54
C PHE A 7 -6.36 -1.12 15.15
N PHE A 8 -6.17 -0.28 14.13
CA PHE A 8 -5.92 -0.68 12.75
C PHE A 8 -4.56 -0.17 12.28
N LEU A 9 -3.98 -0.85 11.29
CA LEU A 9 -2.72 -0.45 10.67
C LEU A 9 -2.95 -0.04 9.22
N ALA A 10 -2.67 1.21 8.91
CA ALA A 10 -2.55 1.69 7.55
C ALA A 10 -1.07 1.82 7.17
N ARG A 11 -0.76 1.51 5.91
CA ARG A 11 0.56 1.74 5.32
C ARG A 11 0.45 2.81 4.24
N GLN A 12 1.31 3.82 4.30
CA GLN A 12 1.40 4.82 3.24
C GLN A 12 2.73 4.69 2.49
N PRO A 13 2.72 4.50 1.16
CA PRO A 13 3.94 4.33 0.40
C PRO A 13 4.72 5.64 0.28
N ILE A 14 6.02 5.56 0.53
CA ILE A 14 6.97 6.64 0.28
C ILE A 14 7.81 6.26 -0.94
N LEU A 15 7.83 7.16 -1.94
CA LEU A 15 8.47 6.93 -3.22
C LEU A 15 9.68 7.83 -3.41
N ASN A 16 10.64 7.37 -4.21
CA ASN A 16 11.73 8.23 -4.69
C ASN A 16 11.37 9.01 -5.95
N ARG A 17 12.30 9.85 -6.42
CA ARG A 17 12.22 10.62 -7.68
C ARG A 17 11.87 9.79 -8.93
N SER A 18 12.13 8.48 -8.93
CA SER A 18 11.77 7.56 -10.01
C SER A 18 10.41 6.90 -9.82
N GLN A 19 9.61 7.35 -8.83
CA GLN A 19 8.33 6.78 -8.42
C GLN A 19 8.42 5.31 -7.98
N ARG A 20 9.60 4.89 -7.51
CA ARG A 20 9.79 3.55 -6.94
C ARG A 20 9.58 3.61 -5.44
N LEU A 21 8.89 2.60 -4.91
CA LEU A 21 8.70 2.39 -3.48
C LEU A 21 10.06 2.23 -2.79
N VAL A 22 10.27 3.00 -1.72
CA VAL A 22 11.50 2.94 -0.90
C VAL A 22 11.24 2.75 0.59
N ALA A 23 10.03 3.09 1.05
CA ALA A 23 9.63 2.94 2.43
C ALA A 23 8.09 2.93 2.54
N TYR A 24 7.60 2.54 3.71
CA TYR A 24 6.22 2.76 4.12
C TYR A 24 6.21 3.56 5.42
N GLU A 25 5.29 4.53 5.53
CA GLU A 25 4.87 5.06 6.82
C GLU A 25 3.80 4.16 7.43
N LEU A 26 3.96 3.85 8.72
CA LEU A 26 3.05 3.01 9.47
C LEU A 26 2.17 3.87 10.36
N LEU A 27 0.88 3.91 10.03
CA LEU A 27 -0.12 4.68 10.74
C LEU A 27 -0.99 3.75 11.57
N TYR A 28 -0.94 3.94 12.89
CA TYR A 28 -1.80 3.23 13.83
C TYR A 28 -2.98 4.15 14.21
N ARG A 29 -4.20 3.62 14.11
CA ARG A 29 -5.45 4.37 14.36
C ARG A 29 -6.31 3.63 15.35
N ASN A 30 -6.99 4.35 16.25
CA ASN A 30 -7.81 3.75 17.30
C ASN A 30 -9.19 3.37 16.73
N ALA A 31 -9.66 2.17 17.05
CA ALA A 31 -10.92 1.63 16.57
C ALA A 31 -12.16 2.09 17.37
N ASN A 32 -11.97 2.62 18.58
CA ASN A 32 -13.07 3.01 19.47
C ASN A 32 -13.15 4.54 19.60
N SER A 33 -13.79 5.21 18.64
CA SER A 33 -13.98 6.67 18.65
C SER A 33 -15.22 7.14 19.45
N HIS A 34 -15.80 6.30 20.31
CA HIS A 34 -17.02 6.65 21.06
C HIS A 34 -16.77 7.32 22.41
N ASP A 35 -15.56 7.25 22.95
CA ASP A 35 -15.19 7.98 24.16
C ASP A 35 -14.42 9.25 23.77
N VAL A 36 -15.13 10.37 23.90
CA VAL A 36 -14.53 11.70 24.01
C VAL A 36 -13.72 11.73 25.30
N GLU A 37 -12.42 11.45 25.22
CA GLU A 37 -11.33 12.11 25.95
C GLU A 37 -9.99 11.40 25.68
N VAL A 38 -9.01 12.22 25.28
CA VAL A 38 -7.58 11.95 25.11
C VAL A 38 -7.02 10.87 26.05
N THR A 39 -6.36 9.85 25.49
CA THR A 39 -5.17 9.14 26.02
C THR A 39 -4.73 8.12 24.94
N ASP A 40 -3.49 7.94 24.51
CA ASP A 40 -2.17 8.38 24.93
C ASP A 40 -1.24 8.02 23.74
N GLY A 41 -0.44 8.93 23.18
CA GLY A 41 0.51 8.58 22.10
C GLY A 41 1.53 7.50 22.52
N ARG A 42 1.63 7.26 23.83
CA ARG A 42 2.25 6.08 24.46
C ARG A 42 1.64 4.74 24.05
N ALA A 43 0.32 4.62 23.96
CA ALA A 43 -0.34 3.36 23.62
C ALA A 43 -0.12 3.00 22.14
N ALA A 44 -0.15 4.00 21.26
CA ALA A 44 0.17 3.83 19.84
C ALA A 44 1.64 3.41 19.66
N THR A 45 2.59 4.16 20.23
CA THR A 45 4.03 3.86 20.13
C THR A 45 4.39 2.52 20.76
N ALA A 46 3.84 2.19 21.95
CA ALA A 46 4.04 0.90 22.60
C ALA A 46 3.41 -0.25 21.82
N SER A 47 2.28 -0.03 21.14
CA SER A 47 1.68 -1.01 20.25
C SER A 47 2.54 -1.25 19.01
N VAL A 48 3.09 -0.19 18.38
CA VAL A 48 4.04 -0.32 17.26
C VAL A 48 5.26 -1.12 17.68
N ILE A 49 5.83 -0.80 18.84
CA ILE A 49 7.03 -1.46 19.34
C ILE A 49 6.75 -2.92 19.72
N ALA A 50 5.66 -3.19 20.44
CA ALA A 50 5.23 -4.54 20.75
C ALA A 50 5.00 -5.35 19.47
N HIS A 51 4.43 -4.74 18.44
CA HIS A 51 4.15 -5.39 17.17
C HIS A 51 5.40 -5.64 16.32
N ALA A 52 6.27 -4.64 16.22
CA ALA A 52 7.57 -4.76 15.56
C ALA A 52 8.43 -5.85 16.21
N SER A 53 8.33 -6.00 17.54
CA SER A 53 9.03 -7.03 18.32
C SER A 53 8.40 -8.43 18.23
N GLU A 54 7.07 -8.54 18.07
CA GLU A 54 6.36 -9.84 18.09
C GLU A 54 6.21 -10.48 16.70
N LEU A 55 5.98 -9.67 15.65
CA LEU A 55 5.76 -10.15 14.28
C LEU A 55 6.95 -9.93 13.35
N GLY A 56 7.82 -8.97 13.66
CA GLY A 56 8.98 -8.66 12.83
C GLY A 56 8.61 -7.74 11.67
N MET A 57 9.33 -6.62 11.58
CA MET A 57 9.10 -5.56 10.61
C MET A 57 9.09 -6.04 9.14
N GLN A 58 9.81 -7.12 8.84
CA GLN A 58 9.86 -7.73 7.50
C GLN A 58 8.50 -8.23 7.02
N LYS A 59 7.59 -8.64 7.91
CA LYS A 59 6.24 -9.07 7.50
C LYS A 59 5.36 -7.91 7.05
N VAL A 60 5.57 -6.74 7.66
CA VAL A 60 4.73 -5.55 7.46
C VAL A 60 5.20 -4.74 6.26
N VAL A 61 6.50 -4.47 6.17
CA VAL A 61 7.08 -3.60 5.12
C VAL A 61 7.99 -4.33 4.13
N GLY A 62 8.21 -5.64 4.30
CA GLY A 62 9.06 -6.43 3.42
C GLY A 62 10.53 -6.00 3.52
N GLU A 63 11.14 -5.77 2.35
CA GLU A 63 12.53 -5.30 2.27
C GLU A 63 12.68 -3.78 2.47
N GLN A 64 11.58 -3.04 2.49
CA GLN A 64 11.58 -1.58 2.58
C GLN A 64 11.81 -1.08 4.02
N LEU A 65 12.06 0.23 4.16
CA LEU A 65 12.12 0.89 5.47
C LEU A 65 10.71 1.20 6.00
N ALA A 66 10.58 1.26 7.32
CA ALA A 66 9.37 1.69 8.01
C ALA A 66 9.59 3.06 8.66
N TYR A 67 8.70 4.01 8.40
CA TYR A 67 8.60 5.26 9.15
C TYR A 67 7.60 5.04 10.28
N VAL A 68 8.01 5.36 11.51
CA VAL A 68 7.22 5.14 12.72
C VAL A 68 7.13 6.44 13.51
N ASN A 69 5.91 6.92 13.68
CA ASN A 69 5.62 8.18 14.37
C ASN A 69 5.91 8.01 15.86
N VAL A 70 6.67 8.95 16.42
CA VAL A 70 7.04 8.98 17.83
C VAL A 70 6.74 10.35 18.43
N ASP A 71 5.93 10.34 19.49
CA ASP A 71 5.73 11.50 20.35
C ASP A 71 6.86 11.61 21.39
N THR A 72 6.82 12.67 22.21
CA THR A 72 7.81 12.90 23.27
C THR A 72 7.91 11.71 24.22
N ALA A 73 6.79 11.08 24.56
CA ALA A 73 6.79 9.97 25.51
C ALA A 73 7.40 8.69 24.92
N GLY A 74 7.10 8.39 23.66
CA GLY A 74 7.68 7.30 22.90
C GLY A 74 9.19 7.49 22.73
N LEU A 75 9.61 8.70 22.35
CA LEU A 75 11.01 9.08 22.19
C LEU A 75 11.84 8.88 23.47
N MET A 76 11.26 9.25 24.61
CA MET A 76 11.89 9.10 25.94
C MET A 76 11.82 7.68 26.50
N SER A 77 11.11 6.77 25.84
CA SER A 77 10.99 5.40 26.31
C SER A 77 12.19 4.56 25.90
N ASP A 78 12.60 3.66 26.80
CA ASP A 78 13.58 2.61 26.48
C ASP A 78 13.03 1.58 25.50
N PHE A 79 11.70 1.53 25.31
CA PHE A 79 11.07 0.62 24.37
C PHE A 79 11.54 0.85 22.92
N ILE A 80 12.00 2.07 22.58
CA ILE A 80 12.58 2.35 21.25
C ILE A 80 13.69 1.36 20.89
N HIS A 81 14.47 0.90 21.86
CA HIS A 81 15.58 -0.02 21.61
C HIS A 81 15.17 -1.41 21.08
N PHE A 82 13.88 -1.76 21.15
CA PHE A 82 13.35 -2.98 20.53
C PHE A 82 13.08 -2.84 19.03
N LEU A 83 13.11 -1.61 18.49
CA LEU A 83 12.93 -1.39 17.06
C LEU A 83 14.24 -1.69 16.31
N PRO A 84 14.17 -2.36 15.14
CA PRO A 84 15.36 -2.62 14.34
C PRO A 84 15.84 -1.30 13.70
N ASN A 85 16.95 -0.75 14.20
CA ASN A 85 17.51 0.54 13.78
C ASN A 85 17.98 0.58 12.30
N ASP A 86 18.15 -0.58 11.66
CA ASP A 86 18.51 -0.72 10.24
C ASP A 86 17.27 -0.71 9.32
N LYS A 87 16.08 -0.93 9.88
CA LYS A 87 14.80 -1.00 9.16
C LYS A 87 13.82 0.12 9.51
N VAL A 88 14.03 0.84 10.61
CA VAL A 88 13.11 1.87 11.11
C VAL A 88 13.73 3.26 11.01
N ILE A 89 12.94 4.21 10.51
CA ILE A 89 13.16 5.65 10.64
C ILE A 89 12.15 6.16 11.67
N LEU A 90 12.64 6.78 12.73
CA LEU A 90 11.79 7.35 13.79
C LEU A 90 11.35 8.74 13.36
N GLU A 91 10.05 8.93 13.28
CA GLU A 91 9.44 10.15 12.79
C GLU A 91 8.97 11.00 13.97
N VAL A 92 9.69 12.09 14.24
CA VAL A 92 9.39 13.01 15.33
C VAL A 92 8.23 13.90 14.88
N LEU A 93 7.10 13.77 15.59
CA LEU A 93 5.90 14.55 15.31
C LEU A 93 6.14 16.05 15.52
N GLU A 94 5.41 16.87 14.76
CA GLU A 94 5.40 18.34 14.83
C GLU A 94 4.99 18.87 16.22
N SER A 95 4.21 18.07 16.95
CA SER A 95 3.80 18.35 18.34
C SER A 95 4.92 18.20 19.37
N VAL A 96 6.07 17.62 19.00
CA VAL A 96 7.22 17.42 19.91
C VAL A 96 8.03 18.70 20.02
N GLU A 97 8.05 19.30 21.21
CA GLU A 97 8.87 20.47 21.50
C GLU A 97 10.36 20.09 21.63
N ALA A 98 11.25 20.85 20.98
CA ALA A 98 12.69 20.61 21.02
C ALA A 98 13.34 21.11 22.33
N THR A 99 12.97 20.50 23.45
CA THR A 99 13.59 20.74 24.75
C THR A 99 15.03 20.19 24.77
N PRO A 100 15.89 20.66 25.69
CA PRO A 100 17.26 20.13 25.82
C PRO A 100 17.30 18.61 25.99
N ASP A 101 16.34 18.05 26.74
CA ASP A 101 16.24 16.61 26.97
C ASP A 101 15.86 15.87 25.68
N VAL A 102 14.91 16.39 24.90
CA VAL A 102 14.52 15.82 23.59
C VAL A 102 15.70 15.82 22.64
N VAL A 103 16.41 16.94 22.52
CA VAL A 103 17.58 17.06 21.65
C VAL A 103 18.69 16.09 22.09
N ALA A 104 18.93 15.97 23.39
CA ALA A 104 19.89 15.01 23.94
C ALA A 104 19.49 13.56 23.63
N ARG A 105 18.21 13.21 23.78
CA ARG A 105 17.68 11.86 23.51
C ARG A 105 17.77 11.49 22.04
N VAL A 106 17.39 12.38 21.12
CA VAL A 106 17.56 12.16 19.67
C VAL A 106 19.05 11.95 19.33
N THR A 107 19.93 12.76 19.91
CA THR A 107 21.38 12.64 19.70
C THR A 107 21.92 11.29 20.16
N GLU A 108 21.50 10.84 21.35
CA GLU A 108 21.85 9.53 21.90
C GLU A 108 21.40 8.39 20.97
N LEU A 109 20.14 8.41 20.54
CA LEU A 109 19.58 7.39 19.66
C LEU A 109 20.24 7.39 18.27
N ARG A 110 20.63 8.54 17.74
CA ARG A 110 21.44 8.61 16.51
C ARG A 110 22.79 7.92 16.67
N LEU A 111 23.47 8.13 17.80
CA LEU A 111 24.73 7.46 18.10
C LEU A 111 24.54 5.94 18.23
N ALA A 112 23.36 5.49 18.65
CA ALA A 112 22.94 4.10 18.66
C ALA A 112 22.50 3.56 17.27
N GLY A 113 22.62 4.37 16.20
CA GLY A 113 22.38 3.95 14.82
C GLY A 113 20.98 4.21 14.28
N TYR A 114 20.07 4.81 15.06
CA TYR A 114 18.74 5.18 14.57
C TYR A 114 18.81 6.34 13.57
N LYS A 115 17.89 6.29 12.62
CA LYS A 115 17.62 7.37 11.68
C LYS A 115 16.34 8.10 12.06
N PHE A 116 16.28 9.37 11.73
CA PHE A 116 15.18 10.24 12.12
C PHE A 116 14.59 11.01 10.94
N ALA A 117 13.28 11.17 10.99
CA ALA A 117 12.54 12.11 10.18
C ALA A 117 11.85 13.14 11.09
N LEU A 118 11.64 14.36 10.57
CA LEU A 118 10.76 15.34 11.19
C LEU A 118 9.47 15.44 10.37
N ASP A 119 8.33 15.42 11.05
CA ASP A 119 7.01 15.33 10.41
C ASP A 119 6.33 16.68 10.18
N ASP A 120 5.40 16.73 9.21
CA ASP A 120 4.43 17.80 8.94
C ASP A 120 5.01 19.25 9.02
N VAL A 121 6.21 19.48 8.48
CA VAL A 121 6.85 20.81 8.52
C VAL A 121 6.16 21.77 7.55
N VAL A 122 5.54 22.82 8.09
CA VAL A 122 4.83 23.87 7.31
C VAL A 122 5.55 25.22 7.27
N GLY A 123 6.67 25.36 7.99
CA GLY A 123 7.41 26.62 8.08
C GLY A 123 8.55 26.61 9.09
N ALA A 124 9.22 27.75 9.24
CA ALA A 124 10.30 27.91 10.21
C ALA A 124 9.78 27.94 11.66
N SER A 125 10.48 27.27 12.57
CA SER A 125 10.19 27.27 14.00
C SER A 125 11.47 27.04 14.81
N ASP A 126 11.49 27.46 16.08
CA ASP A 126 12.63 27.21 16.97
C ASP A 126 12.87 25.71 17.20
N SER A 127 11.79 24.91 17.25
CA SER A 127 11.90 23.45 17.32
C SER A 127 12.54 22.86 16.06
N LEU A 128 12.16 23.35 14.88
CA LEU A 128 12.77 22.95 13.61
C LEU A 128 14.26 23.26 13.60
N ASP A 129 14.66 24.47 13.97
CA ASP A 129 16.07 24.89 13.95
C ASP A 129 16.95 24.02 14.87
N LYS A 130 16.41 23.58 16.01
CA LYS A 130 17.11 22.71 16.97
C LYS A 130 17.16 21.24 16.54
N LEU A 131 16.09 20.71 15.96
CA LEU A 131 16.00 19.30 15.58
C LEU A 131 16.57 19.02 14.19
N GLN A 132 16.44 19.96 13.25
CA GLN A 132 16.87 19.80 11.86
C GLN A 132 18.28 19.21 11.74
N PRO A 133 19.33 19.67 12.44
CA PRO A 133 20.68 19.11 12.29
C PRO A 133 20.79 17.61 12.63
N LEU A 134 19.83 17.07 13.37
CA LEU A 134 19.74 15.68 13.81
C LEU A 134 18.84 14.82 12.92
N MET A 135 18.24 15.35 11.85
CA MET A 135 17.30 14.61 11.01
C MET A 135 17.99 14.09 9.74
N ASP A 136 17.64 12.88 9.29
CA ASP A 136 18.02 12.36 7.96
C ASP A 136 17.03 12.80 6.89
N VAL A 137 15.77 12.95 7.27
CA VAL A 137 14.65 13.30 6.38
C VAL A 137 13.83 14.42 7.01
N ILE A 138 13.40 15.38 6.20
CA ILE A 138 12.43 16.41 6.63
C ILE A 138 11.21 16.25 5.74
N LYS A 139 10.06 15.95 6.36
CA LYS A 139 8.77 15.82 5.69
C LYS A 139 8.09 17.19 5.71
N ILE A 140 7.67 17.65 4.54
CA ILE A 140 7.08 18.98 4.33
C ILE A 140 5.68 18.80 3.78
N ASP A 141 4.69 19.32 4.51
CA ASP A 141 3.32 19.43 4.03
C ASP A 141 3.21 20.57 3.01
N ILE A 142 3.09 20.20 1.73
CA ILE A 142 3.01 21.16 0.63
C ILE A 142 1.64 21.86 0.55
N LYS A 143 0.59 21.30 1.14
CA LYS A 143 -0.76 21.89 1.14
C LYS A 143 -0.88 23.01 2.16
N GLY A 144 -0.09 22.96 3.23
CA GLY A 144 0.04 24.03 4.21
C GLY A 144 0.77 25.28 3.70
N MET A 145 1.31 25.27 2.47
CA MET A 145 2.24 26.28 1.98
C MET A 145 1.88 26.84 0.60
N GLY A 146 2.13 28.14 0.40
CA GLY A 146 2.17 28.75 -0.93
C GLY A 146 3.44 28.37 -1.70
N ARG A 147 3.40 28.41 -3.04
CA ARG A 147 4.54 28.02 -3.91
C ARG A 147 5.84 28.75 -3.57
N ASP A 148 5.77 30.07 -3.34
CA ASP A 148 6.95 30.89 -3.04
C ASP A 148 7.53 30.55 -1.66
N SER A 149 6.67 30.38 -0.65
CA SER A 149 7.06 29.98 0.71
C SER A 149 7.68 28.58 0.74
N LEU A 150 7.13 27.64 -0.03
CA LEU A 150 7.70 26.29 -0.19
C LEU A 150 9.11 26.35 -0.79
N ALA A 151 9.31 27.18 -1.81
CA ALA A 151 10.61 27.38 -2.44
C ALA A 151 11.61 28.07 -1.50
N GLU A 152 11.17 28.98 -0.63
CA GLU A 152 11.99 29.60 0.41
C GLU A 152 12.42 28.61 1.48
N LEU A 153 11.47 27.84 2.04
CA LEU A 153 11.75 26.83 3.05
C LEU A 153 12.67 25.73 2.50
N THR A 154 12.42 25.25 1.29
CA THR A 154 13.29 24.25 0.64
C THR A 154 14.73 24.76 0.49
N ARG A 155 14.91 26.05 0.19
CA ARG A 155 16.23 26.68 0.11
C ARG A 155 16.92 26.79 1.46
N SER A 156 16.19 27.14 2.53
CA SER A 156 16.78 27.24 3.88
C SER A 156 17.16 25.88 4.46
N LEU A 157 16.39 24.83 4.14
CA LEU A 157 16.63 23.46 4.59
C LEU A 157 17.66 22.69 3.78
N LYS A 158 18.22 23.29 2.73
CA LYS A 158 19.11 22.61 1.80
C LYS A 158 20.39 22.15 2.49
N ASN A 159 20.49 20.84 2.71
CA ASN A 159 21.64 20.20 3.34
C ASN A 159 21.99 18.91 2.58
N PRO A 160 23.23 18.73 2.08
CA PRO A 160 23.61 17.55 1.30
C PRO A 160 23.46 16.20 2.03
N ARG A 161 23.36 16.20 3.36
CA ARG A 161 23.20 14.99 4.18
C ARG A 161 21.74 14.67 4.51
N GLN A 162 20.81 15.55 4.15
CA GLN A 162 19.40 15.42 4.47
C GLN A 162 18.59 15.29 3.19
N LYS A 163 17.50 14.52 3.26
CA LYS A 163 16.57 14.37 2.15
C LYS A 163 15.29 15.10 2.48
N LEU A 164 14.68 15.69 1.46
CA LEU A 164 13.35 16.28 1.60
C LEU A 164 12.29 15.32 1.09
N LEU A 165 11.22 15.17 1.87
CA LEU A 165 10.04 14.38 1.54
C LEU A 165 8.85 15.33 1.39
N ALA A 166 8.21 15.33 0.22
CA ALA A 166 7.00 16.10 -0.04
C ALA A 166 5.78 15.26 0.34
N GLU A 167 4.99 15.74 1.29
CA GLU A 167 3.76 15.09 1.73
C GLU A 167 2.54 15.65 1.01
N LYS A 168 1.44 14.90 1.06
CA LYS A 168 0.13 15.31 0.51
C LYS A 168 0.23 15.76 -0.96
N VAL A 169 1.10 15.09 -1.73
CA VAL A 169 1.20 15.25 -3.19
C VAL A 169 -0.02 14.63 -3.85
N GLU A 170 -0.88 15.42 -4.48
CA GLU A 170 -2.16 14.97 -5.06
C GLU A 170 -2.20 15.04 -6.59
N THR A 171 -1.34 15.86 -7.19
CA THR A 171 -1.32 16.07 -8.64
C THR A 171 0.06 15.87 -9.26
N HIS A 172 0.07 15.58 -10.56
CA HIS A 172 1.30 15.48 -11.33
C HIS A 172 2.06 16.82 -11.40
N GLU A 173 1.35 17.95 -11.35
CA GLU A 173 1.96 19.28 -11.32
C GLU A 173 2.70 19.53 -10.00
N GLU A 174 2.08 19.21 -8.86
CA GLU A 174 2.71 19.29 -7.54
C GLU A 174 3.96 18.39 -7.48
N PHE A 175 3.86 17.16 -7.97
CA PHE A 175 5.00 16.25 -8.06
C PHE A 175 6.15 16.87 -8.88
N ARG A 176 5.88 17.43 -10.06
CA ARG A 176 6.91 18.08 -10.89
C ARG A 176 7.51 19.30 -10.19
N HIS A 177 6.67 20.13 -9.56
CA HIS A 177 7.14 21.31 -8.84
C HIS A 177 8.09 20.92 -7.70
N CYS A 178 7.73 19.93 -6.88
CA CYS A 178 8.59 19.43 -5.81
C CYS A 178 9.87 18.76 -6.36
N MET A 179 9.78 18.06 -7.49
CA MET A 179 10.96 17.52 -8.19
C MET A 179 11.95 18.62 -8.59
N ASP A 180 11.46 19.76 -9.09
CA ASP A 180 12.26 20.92 -9.50
C ASP A 180 12.87 21.66 -8.30
N LEU A 181 12.17 21.68 -7.17
CA LEU A 181 12.67 22.20 -5.89
C LEU A 181 13.73 21.29 -5.24
N GLY A 182 13.90 20.06 -5.76
CA GLY A 182 14.93 19.14 -5.31
C GLY A 182 14.49 18.15 -4.24
N PHE A 183 13.20 17.87 -4.10
CA PHE A 183 12.73 16.81 -3.20
C PHE A 183 13.21 15.43 -3.67
N GLU A 184 13.65 14.58 -2.74
CA GLU A 184 14.09 13.22 -3.04
C GLU A 184 12.97 12.19 -2.89
N TYR A 185 12.07 12.43 -1.94
CA TYR A 185 10.99 11.55 -1.58
C TYR A 185 9.61 12.21 -1.69
N PHE A 186 8.60 11.38 -1.89
CA PHE A 186 7.24 11.83 -2.13
C PHE A 186 6.23 10.86 -1.53
N GLN A 187 5.18 11.42 -0.96
CA GLN A 187 4.04 10.72 -0.38
C GLN A 187 2.77 11.51 -0.66
N GLY A 188 1.69 10.80 -0.99
CA GLY A 188 0.39 11.42 -1.23
C GLY A 188 -0.47 10.68 -2.23
N TYR A 189 -1.71 11.15 -2.36
CA TYR A 189 -2.73 10.50 -3.16
C TYR A 189 -2.41 10.43 -4.65
N TYR A 190 -1.58 11.33 -5.19
CA TYR A 190 -1.17 11.28 -6.60
C TYR A 190 -0.65 9.90 -7.03
N PHE A 191 0.01 9.18 -6.11
CA PHE A 191 0.64 7.90 -6.39
C PHE A 191 -0.28 6.69 -6.23
N ALA A 192 -1.48 6.89 -5.67
CA ALA A 192 -2.42 5.86 -5.29
C ALA A 192 -3.85 6.09 -5.81
N ARG A 193 -4.19 7.32 -6.23
CA ARG A 193 -5.53 7.75 -6.66
C ARG A 193 -5.56 8.19 -8.13
N PRO A 194 -6.74 8.20 -8.77
CA PRO A 194 -6.86 8.49 -10.18
C PRO A 194 -6.51 9.96 -10.49
N VAL A 195 -5.59 10.17 -11.42
CA VAL A 195 -5.60 11.37 -12.26
C VAL A 195 -6.29 10.96 -13.56
N ILE A 196 -7.59 11.24 -13.69
CA ILE A 196 -8.34 10.99 -14.93
C ILE A 196 -7.83 11.99 -15.97
N LEU A 197 -6.81 11.59 -16.72
CA LEU A 197 -6.39 12.29 -17.92
C LEU A 197 -7.26 11.78 -19.07
N SER A 198 -8.35 12.50 -19.36
CA SER A 198 -9.23 12.19 -20.49
C SER A 198 -8.41 12.02 -21.77
N GLY A 199 -8.51 10.86 -22.44
CA GLY A 199 -7.91 10.66 -23.77
C GLY A 199 -6.75 9.66 -23.86
N LYS A 200 -6.32 9.00 -22.78
CA LYS A 200 -5.39 7.85 -22.89
C LYS A 200 -6.15 6.59 -23.32
N LYS A 201 -5.65 5.91 -24.36
CA LYS A 201 -6.17 4.60 -24.78
C LYS A 201 -5.50 3.50 -23.95
N ILE A 202 -6.28 2.51 -23.52
CA ILE A 202 -5.79 1.29 -22.86
C ILE A 202 -4.74 0.63 -23.75
N ALA A 203 -3.60 0.24 -23.17
CA ALA A 203 -2.51 -0.36 -23.94
C ALA A 203 -2.95 -1.71 -24.55
N PRO A 204 -2.47 -2.09 -25.75
CA PRO A 204 -2.85 -3.36 -26.37
C PRO A 204 -2.60 -4.60 -25.49
N SER A 205 -1.51 -4.63 -24.74
CA SER A 205 -1.21 -5.71 -23.80
C SER A 205 -2.21 -5.78 -22.64
N GLN A 206 -2.70 -4.63 -22.17
CA GLN A 206 -3.75 -4.59 -21.14
C GLN A 206 -5.09 -5.04 -21.71
N MET A 207 -5.42 -4.65 -22.95
CA MET A 207 -6.62 -5.13 -23.65
C MET A 207 -6.59 -6.65 -23.81
N ALA A 208 -5.44 -7.25 -24.15
CA ALA A 208 -5.31 -8.70 -24.26
C ALA A 208 -5.59 -9.41 -22.92
N VAL A 209 -5.09 -8.84 -21.80
CA VAL A 209 -5.40 -9.36 -20.46
C VAL A 209 -6.88 -9.21 -20.12
N MET A 210 -7.50 -8.08 -20.46
CA MET A 210 -8.94 -7.86 -20.25
C MET A 210 -9.80 -8.86 -21.02
N GLN A 211 -9.47 -9.16 -22.28
CA GLN A 211 -10.14 -10.18 -23.08
C GLN A 211 -9.99 -11.58 -22.47
N LEU A 212 -8.81 -11.91 -21.92
CA LEU A 212 -8.60 -13.18 -21.22
C LEU A 212 -9.43 -13.28 -19.94
N LEU A 213 -9.57 -12.18 -19.18
CA LEU A 213 -10.44 -12.13 -18.00
C LEU A 213 -11.91 -12.30 -18.38
N GLU A 214 -12.35 -11.73 -19.49
CA GLU A 214 -13.71 -11.92 -20.03
C GLU A 214 -13.97 -13.40 -20.39
N LEU A 215 -13.04 -14.05 -21.10
CA LEU A 215 -13.14 -15.48 -21.43
C LEU A 215 -13.23 -16.37 -20.18
N LEU A 216 -12.51 -16.00 -19.12
CA LEU A 216 -12.57 -16.71 -17.84
C LEU A 216 -13.92 -16.50 -17.14
N ALA A 217 -14.44 -15.27 -17.15
CA ALA A 217 -15.73 -14.93 -16.56
C ALA A 217 -16.91 -15.58 -17.29
N SER A 218 -16.81 -15.77 -18.61
CA SER A 218 -17.84 -16.44 -19.42
C SER A 218 -17.73 -17.97 -19.43
N ASP A 219 -16.88 -18.54 -18.56
CA ASP A 219 -16.51 -19.97 -18.53
C ASP A 219 -16.16 -20.56 -19.91
N ALA A 220 -15.43 -19.80 -20.74
CA ALA A 220 -15.08 -20.23 -22.10
C ALA A 220 -14.24 -21.51 -22.11
N ASP A 221 -14.25 -22.25 -23.22
CA ASP A 221 -13.49 -23.49 -23.34
C ASP A 221 -11.98 -23.26 -23.15
N GLN A 222 -11.29 -24.24 -22.55
CA GLN A 222 -9.85 -24.15 -22.28
C GLN A 222 -9.03 -23.92 -23.56
N ARG A 223 -9.52 -24.39 -24.71
CA ARG A 223 -8.88 -24.19 -26.02
C ARG A 223 -8.92 -22.73 -26.47
N ASP A 224 -9.98 -22.00 -26.15
CA ASP A 224 -10.11 -20.59 -26.51
C ASP A 224 -9.24 -19.72 -25.61
N ILE A 225 -9.17 -20.03 -24.31
CA ILE A 225 -8.23 -19.42 -23.37
C ILE A 225 -6.78 -19.66 -23.84
N GLU A 226 -6.43 -20.89 -24.19
CA GLU A 226 -5.09 -21.23 -24.70
C GLU A 226 -4.76 -20.46 -25.99
N ARG A 227 -5.72 -20.37 -26.92
CA ARG A 227 -5.54 -19.62 -28.17
C ARG A 227 -5.30 -18.14 -27.89
N ALA A 228 -6.10 -17.54 -27.03
CA ALA A 228 -5.97 -16.12 -26.67
C ALA A 228 -4.61 -15.82 -26.01
N ILE A 229 -4.13 -16.67 -25.10
CA ILE A 229 -2.80 -16.51 -24.48
C ILE A 229 -1.69 -16.57 -25.53
N LYS A 230 -1.79 -17.48 -26.50
CA LYS A 230 -0.78 -17.63 -27.57
C LYS A 230 -0.72 -16.45 -28.54
N LEU A 231 -1.77 -15.63 -28.61
CA LEU A 231 -1.75 -14.41 -29.43
C LEU A 231 -0.85 -13.32 -28.86
N ASP A 232 -0.56 -13.36 -27.55
CA ASP A 232 0.33 -12.42 -26.88
C ASP A 232 1.61 -13.14 -26.38
N PRO A 233 2.76 -12.91 -27.03
CA PRO A 233 4.03 -13.53 -26.63
C PRO A 233 4.50 -13.15 -25.22
N LEU A 234 4.17 -11.95 -24.73
CA LEU A 234 4.57 -11.50 -23.40
C LEU A 234 3.75 -12.22 -22.32
N ILE A 235 2.44 -12.35 -22.51
CA ILE A 235 1.58 -13.13 -21.60
C ILE A 235 2.02 -14.59 -21.59
N THR A 236 2.28 -15.18 -22.75
CA THR A 236 2.79 -16.56 -22.86
C THR A 236 4.10 -16.75 -22.10
N LEU A 237 5.08 -15.86 -22.29
CA LEU A 237 6.37 -15.96 -21.61
C LEU A 237 6.24 -15.79 -20.10
N ASN A 238 5.43 -14.82 -19.65
CA ASN A 238 5.22 -14.55 -18.23
C ASN A 238 4.46 -15.70 -17.54
N LEU A 239 3.48 -16.32 -18.21
CA LEU A 239 2.80 -17.51 -17.69
C LEU A 239 3.77 -18.68 -17.51
N LEU A 240 4.59 -18.97 -18.51
CA LEU A 240 5.59 -20.03 -18.43
C LEU A 240 6.61 -19.75 -17.32
N ARG A 241 7.04 -18.49 -17.13
CA ARG A 241 7.91 -18.12 -16.00
C ARG A 241 7.24 -18.40 -14.66
N LEU A 242 5.99 -17.97 -14.49
CA LEU A 242 5.21 -18.16 -13.27
C LEU A 242 5.13 -19.64 -12.88
N VAL A 243 4.67 -20.51 -13.78
CA VAL A 243 4.47 -21.95 -13.47
C VAL A 243 5.77 -22.71 -13.22
N ASN A 244 6.91 -22.13 -13.61
CA ASN A 244 8.25 -22.67 -13.35
C ASN A 244 8.93 -22.02 -12.13
N THR A 245 8.24 -21.15 -11.39
CA THR A 245 8.74 -20.67 -10.10
C THR A 245 8.62 -21.77 -9.03
N PRO A 246 9.53 -21.81 -8.03
CA PRO A 246 9.45 -22.80 -6.94
C PRO A 246 8.12 -22.77 -6.19
N ALA A 247 7.45 -21.61 -6.14
CA ALA A 247 6.17 -21.40 -5.46
C ALA A 247 5.02 -22.25 -6.03
N VAL A 248 5.06 -22.59 -7.34
CA VAL A 248 4.03 -23.40 -7.99
C VAL A 248 4.24 -24.91 -7.75
N GLY A 249 5.40 -25.31 -7.22
CA GLY A 249 5.65 -26.69 -6.81
C GLY A 249 5.77 -27.71 -7.96
N ALA A 250 5.93 -27.24 -9.20
CA ALA A 250 6.08 -28.10 -10.36
C ALA A 250 7.40 -28.90 -10.28
N ARG A 251 7.31 -30.24 -10.23
CA ARG A 251 8.47 -31.14 -10.19
C ARG A 251 9.26 -31.17 -11.50
N PHE A 252 8.67 -30.70 -12.59
CA PHE A 252 9.24 -30.70 -13.93
C PHE A 252 9.05 -29.34 -14.59
N ARG A 253 9.98 -28.97 -15.48
CA ARG A 253 9.90 -27.73 -16.25
C ARG A 253 8.71 -27.78 -17.22
N ILE A 254 7.77 -26.85 -17.06
CA ILE A 254 6.60 -26.71 -17.93
C ILE A 254 6.95 -25.82 -19.12
N ASN A 255 6.74 -26.31 -20.34
CA ASN A 255 7.13 -25.64 -21.59
C ASN A 255 5.96 -25.41 -22.57
N SER A 256 4.72 -25.70 -22.18
CA SER A 256 3.54 -25.48 -23.01
C SER A 256 2.43 -24.76 -22.24
N VAL A 257 1.68 -23.91 -22.96
CA VAL A 257 0.56 -23.14 -22.40
C VAL A 257 -0.54 -24.08 -21.90
N GLY A 258 -0.91 -25.11 -22.67
CA GLY A 258 -1.91 -26.10 -22.23
C GLY A 258 -1.55 -26.78 -20.91
N HIS A 259 -0.30 -27.22 -20.73
CA HIS A 259 0.15 -27.81 -19.46
C HIS A 259 0.19 -26.78 -18.33
N ALA A 260 0.64 -25.55 -18.61
CA ALA A 260 0.61 -24.46 -17.64
C ALA A 260 -0.81 -24.18 -17.14
N LEU A 261 -1.81 -24.17 -18.04
CA LEU A 261 -3.22 -23.98 -17.69
C LEU A 261 -3.78 -25.09 -16.81
N ILE A 262 -3.37 -26.34 -17.04
CA ILE A 262 -3.78 -27.49 -16.20
C ILE A 262 -3.20 -27.38 -14.80
N VAL A 263 -1.90 -27.06 -14.70
CA VAL A 263 -1.20 -26.98 -13.41
C VAL A 263 -1.70 -25.79 -12.59
N LEU A 264 -1.93 -24.64 -13.23
CA LEU A 264 -2.35 -23.43 -12.55
C LEU A 264 -3.85 -23.46 -12.19
N GLY A 265 -4.70 -23.93 -13.11
CA GLY A 265 -6.16 -23.85 -12.98
C GLY A 265 -6.72 -22.45 -13.30
N ARG A 266 -8.03 -22.37 -13.51
CA ARG A 266 -8.73 -21.14 -13.95
C ARG A 266 -8.68 -20.01 -12.93
N GLN A 267 -8.94 -20.33 -11.67
CA GLN A 267 -8.99 -19.35 -10.56
C GLN A 267 -7.62 -18.66 -10.37
N GLN A 268 -6.54 -19.45 -10.34
CA GLN A 268 -5.18 -18.89 -10.21
C GLN A 268 -4.75 -18.14 -11.48
N LEU A 269 -5.21 -18.56 -12.66
CA LEU A 269 -4.98 -17.83 -13.91
C LEU A 269 -5.62 -16.45 -13.86
N GLN A 270 -6.88 -16.38 -13.43
CA GLN A 270 -7.61 -15.13 -13.28
C GLN A 270 -6.86 -14.17 -12.34
N ARG A 271 -6.45 -14.65 -11.16
CA ARG A 271 -5.69 -13.85 -10.19
C ARG A 271 -4.37 -13.33 -10.76
N TRP A 272 -3.63 -14.19 -11.44
CA TRP A 272 -2.39 -13.80 -12.08
C TRP A 272 -2.60 -12.77 -13.19
N LEU A 273 -3.64 -12.91 -14.01
CA LEU A 273 -3.99 -11.94 -15.05
C LEU A 273 -4.38 -10.59 -14.43
N GLN A 274 -5.17 -10.58 -13.35
CA GLN A 274 -5.53 -9.35 -12.63
C GLN A 274 -4.30 -8.64 -12.07
N ILE A 275 -3.31 -9.39 -11.54
CA ILE A 275 -2.01 -8.82 -11.12
C ILE A 275 -1.24 -8.27 -12.32
N LEU A 276 -1.22 -9.01 -13.43
CA LEU A 276 -0.49 -8.65 -14.65
C LEU A 276 -0.98 -7.32 -15.26
N LEU A 277 -2.24 -6.92 -15.04
CA LEU A 277 -2.78 -5.62 -15.48
C LEU A 277 -1.95 -4.43 -14.96
N TYR A 278 -1.42 -4.55 -13.74
CA TYR A 278 -0.69 -3.48 -13.05
C TYR A 278 0.82 -3.54 -13.27
N VAL A 279 1.34 -4.65 -13.79
CA VAL A 279 2.78 -4.84 -14.03
C VAL A 279 3.18 -4.05 -15.28
N LYS A 280 4.04 -3.05 -15.11
CA LYS A 280 4.64 -2.31 -16.23
C LYS A 280 6.02 -2.89 -16.53
N GLY A 281 6.12 -3.66 -17.61
CA GLY A 281 7.37 -4.36 -17.96
C GLY A 281 7.68 -5.51 -17.01
N HIS A 282 8.80 -5.44 -16.29
CA HIS A 282 9.22 -6.42 -15.26
C HIS A 282 9.18 -5.85 -13.83
N GLN A 283 8.43 -4.76 -13.61
CA GLN A 283 8.38 -4.04 -12.35
C GLN A 283 7.13 -4.44 -11.54
N TYR A 284 7.37 -5.10 -10.39
CA TYR A 284 6.35 -5.56 -9.44
C TYR A 284 6.27 -4.69 -8.17
N ASP A 285 7.03 -3.60 -8.14
CA ASP A 285 7.16 -2.63 -7.05
C ASP A 285 6.30 -1.37 -7.26
N SER A 286 5.40 -1.39 -8.26
CA SER A 286 4.47 -0.29 -8.50
C SER A 286 3.56 -0.07 -7.28
N PRO A 287 3.46 1.17 -6.75
CA PRO A 287 2.59 1.48 -5.62
C PRO A 287 1.11 1.13 -5.88
N LEU A 288 0.66 1.32 -7.13
CA LEU A 288 -0.70 0.97 -7.53
C LEU A 288 -0.94 -0.54 -7.51
N LEU A 289 0.06 -1.34 -7.91
CA LEU A 289 -0.02 -2.81 -7.82
C LEU A 289 -0.07 -3.26 -6.35
N GLN A 290 0.79 -2.67 -5.51
CA GLN A 290 0.86 -2.96 -4.08
C GLN A 290 -0.49 -2.66 -3.40
N LEU A 291 -1.10 -1.52 -3.71
CA LEU A 291 -2.42 -1.17 -3.18
C LEU A 291 -3.51 -2.13 -3.70
N ALA A 292 -3.58 -2.36 -5.02
CA ALA A 292 -4.61 -3.21 -5.62
C ALA A 292 -4.58 -4.65 -5.09
N THR A 293 -3.38 -5.22 -4.94
CA THR A 293 -3.18 -6.57 -4.40
C THR A 293 -3.46 -6.65 -2.90
N THR A 294 -3.05 -5.65 -2.11
CA THR A 294 -3.41 -5.57 -0.68
C THR A 294 -4.90 -5.53 -0.51
N ARG A 295 -5.58 -4.67 -1.26
CA ARG A 295 -7.02 -4.49 -1.19
C ARG A 295 -7.75 -5.78 -1.58
N GLY A 296 -7.39 -6.37 -2.72
CA GLY A 296 -7.93 -7.67 -3.15
C GLY A 296 -7.74 -8.76 -2.10
N LYS A 297 -6.51 -8.94 -1.60
CA LYS A 297 -6.23 -10.00 -0.63
C LYS A 297 -6.88 -9.75 0.74
N THR A 298 -6.98 -8.50 1.17
CA THR A 298 -7.68 -8.14 2.42
C THR A 298 -9.17 -8.41 2.30
N MET A 299 -9.80 -8.04 1.17
CA MET A 299 -11.21 -8.35 0.91
C MET A 299 -11.47 -9.85 0.93
N GLU A 300 -10.63 -10.63 0.24
CA GLU A 300 -10.73 -12.10 0.24
C GLU A 300 -10.69 -12.68 1.66
N ASN A 301 -9.67 -12.31 2.44
CA ASN A 301 -9.47 -12.82 3.80
C ASN A 301 -10.65 -12.45 4.72
N LEU A 302 -11.16 -11.21 4.62
CA LEU A 302 -12.31 -10.75 5.39
C LEU A 302 -13.58 -11.53 5.03
N LEU A 303 -13.85 -11.71 3.73
CA LEU A 303 -15.05 -12.41 3.28
C LEU A 303 -15.02 -13.89 3.60
N GLU A 304 -13.85 -14.53 3.55
CA GLU A 304 -13.69 -15.92 4.02
C GLU A 304 -14.01 -16.06 5.53
N GLN A 305 -13.70 -15.04 6.33
CA GLN A 305 -14.02 -15.02 7.76
C GLN A 305 -15.49 -14.68 8.04
N LEU A 306 -16.09 -13.77 7.27
CA LEU A 306 -17.50 -13.39 7.38
C LEU A 306 -18.45 -14.48 6.89
N ARG A 307 -18.02 -15.26 5.90
CA ARG A 307 -18.78 -16.38 5.29
C ARG A 307 -17.89 -17.63 5.18
N PRO A 308 -17.58 -18.30 6.30
CA PRO A 308 -16.75 -19.51 6.27
C PRO A 308 -17.37 -20.59 5.37
N GLY A 309 -16.60 -21.07 4.39
CA GLY A 309 -17.03 -22.10 3.44
C GLY A 309 -17.55 -21.56 2.10
N GLU A 310 -17.81 -20.26 1.97
CA GLU A 310 -18.24 -19.62 0.72
C GLU A 310 -17.04 -19.11 -0.09
N ARG A 311 -16.17 -20.03 -0.54
CA ARG A 311 -14.94 -19.67 -1.28
C ARG A 311 -15.18 -18.81 -2.52
N VAL A 312 -16.28 -19.03 -3.21
CA VAL A 312 -16.66 -18.24 -4.40
C VAL A 312 -16.87 -16.77 -4.03
N GLY A 313 -17.47 -16.48 -2.87
CA GLY A 313 -17.64 -15.12 -2.39
C GLY A 313 -16.30 -14.44 -2.08
N ALA A 314 -15.38 -15.17 -1.43
CA ALA A 314 -14.03 -14.66 -1.17
C ALA A 314 -13.26 -14.35 -2.49
N ASP A 315 -13.41 -15.18 -3.52
CA ASP A 315 -12.83 -14.94 -4.86
C ASP A 315 -13.38 -13.68 -5.54
N ILE A 316 -14.69 -13.46 -5.41
CA ILE A 316 -15.35 -12.24 -5.89
C ILE A 316 -14.81 -11.03 -5.12
N GLY A 317 -14.63 -11.16 -3.80
CA GLY A 317 -13.98 -10.16 -2.95
C GLY A 317 -12.59 -9.76 -3.44
N PHE A 318 -11.75 -10.75 -3.76
CA PHE A 318 -10.43 -10.50 -4.35
C PHE A 318 -10.54 -9.68 -5.65
N THR A 319 -11.46 -10.09 -6.52
CA THR A 319 -11.72 -9.44 -7.81
C THR A 319 -12.17 -7.99 -7.64
N VAL A 320 -13.12 -7.73 -6.74
CA VAL A 320 -13.59 -6.37 -6.43
C VAL A 320 -12.44 -5.51 -5.93
N GLY A 321 -11.64 -6.02 -4.97
CA GLY A 321 -10.54 -5.25 -4.40
C GLY A 321 -9.46 -4.91 -5.44
N ILE A 322 -9.02 -5.87 -6.24
CA ILE A 322 -7.98 -5.61 -7.25
C ILE A 322 -8.49 -4.79 -8.44
N MET A 323 -9.77 -4.87 -8.81
CA MET A 323 -10.34 -4.10 -9.91
C MET A 323 -10.75 -2.67 -9.52
N SER A 324 -10.86 -2.38 -8.22
CA SER A 324 -11.26 -1.05 -7.70
C SER A 324 -10.35 0.12 -8.10
N LEU A 325 -9.17 -0.16 -8.66
CA LEU A 325 -8.18 0.83 -9.10
C LEU A 325 -7.97 0.85 -10.63
N MET A 326 -8.84 0.20 -11.41
CA MET A 326 -8.71 0.13 -12.87
C MET A 326 -8.93 1.48 -13.56
N ASP A 327 -9.76 2.33 -12.98
CA ASP A 327 -9.95 3.71 -13.42
C ASP A 327 -8.65 4.52 -13.33
N THR A 328 -7.92 4.34 -12.24
CA THR A 328 -6.59 4.90 -12.01
C THR A 328 -5.57 4.30 -12.97
N LEU A 329 -5.59 2.98 -13.12
CA LEU A 329 -4.67 2.24 -13.98
C LEU A 329 -4.77 2.68 -15.45
N PHE A 330 -5.99 2.82 -15.97
CA PHE A 330 -6.25 3.16 -17.36
C PHE A 330 -6.41 4.65 -17.61
N SER A 331 -6.60 5.45 -16.56
CA SER A 331 -6.99 6.87 -16.66
C SER A 331 -8.30 7.05 -17.44
N VAL A 332 -9.26 6.15 -17.20
CA VAL A 332 -10.61 6.10 -17.83
C VAL A 332 -11.65 5.98 -16.72
N ALA A 333 -12.85 6.52 -16.91
CA ALA A 333 -13.90 6.41 -15.90
C ALA A 333 -14.32 4.94 -15.68
N MET A 334 -14.50 4.52 -14.42
CA MET A 334 -14.90 3.15 -14.08
C MET A 334 -16.14 2.65 -14.85
N PRO A 335 -17.21 3.43 -15.06
CA PRO A 335 -18.35 2.99 -15.88
C PRO A 335 -17.95 2.59 -17.31
N GLU A 336 -17.11 3.38 -17.98
CA GLU A 336 -16.64 3.08 -19.34
C GLU A 336 -15.81 1.79 -19.39
N ILE A 337 -15.01 1.53 -18.35
CA ILE A 337 -14.24 0.29 -18.23
C ILE A 337 -15.19 -0.89 -18.07
N LEU A 338 -16.17 -0.80 -17.18
CA LEU A 338 -17.11 -1.89 -16.93
C LEU A 338 -18.08 -2.12 -18.09
N ASP A 339 -18.31 -1.15 -18.96
CA ASP A 339 -19.09 -1.37 -20.19
C ASP A 339 -18.32 -2.20 -21.23
N SER A 340 -16.99 -2.25 -21.12
CA SER A 340 -16.13 -3.06 -21.98
C SER A 340 -15.89 -4.49 -21.46
N VAL A 341 -16.42 -4.85 -20.29
CA VAL A 341 -16.13 -6.12 -19.60
C VAL A 341 -17.40 -6.69 -18.99
N ASN A 342 -17.66 -7.98 -19.22
CA ASN A 342 -18.75 -8.66 -18.55
C ASN A 342 -18.32 -9.07 -17.12
N VAL A 343 -18.90 -8.42 -16.11
CA VAL A 343 -18.68 -8.73 -14.69
C VAL A 343 -20.03 -8.99 -14.02
N LEU A 344 -20.03 -9.78 -12.94
CA LEU A 344 -21.22 -10.04 -12.13
C LEU A 344 -21.83 -8.74 -11.60
N ASP A 345 -23.15 -8.70 -11.42
CA ASP A 345 -23.88 -7.51 -10.93
C ASP A 345 -23.36 -7.03 -9.58
N ASP A 346 -23.03 -7.96 -8.67
CA ASP A 346 -22.45 -7.65 -7.37
C ASP A 346 -21.08 -6.95 -7.48
N VAL A 347 -20.25 -7.38 -8.44
CA VAL A 347 -18.94 -6.76 -8.72
C VAL A 347 -19.17 -5.36 -9.27
N ARG A 348 -20.09 -5.20 -10.22
CA ARG A 348 -20.44 -3.89 -10.80
C ARG A 348 -20.97 -2.92 -9.74
N ALA A 349 -21.88 -3.37 -8.88
CA ALA A 349 -22.45 -2.55 -7.81
C ALA A 349 -21.39 -2.09 -6.80
N ALA A 350 -20.49 -3.00 -6.39
CA ALA A 350 -19.39 -2.65 -5.49
C ALA A 350 -18.42 -1.63 -6.11
N LEU A 351 -18.01 -1.84 -7.37
CA LEU A 351 -17.05 -0.98 -8.07
C LEU A 351 -17.62 0.40 -8.44
N LEU A 352 -18.91 0.52 -8.75
CA LEU A 352 -19.52 1.80 -9.15
C LEU A 352 -20.12 2.58 -7.98
N HIS A 353 -20.75 1.89 -7.04
CA HIS A 353 -21.62 2.53 -6.06
C HIS A 353 -21.22 2.25 -4.62
N ARG A 354 -20.23 1.37 -4.39
CA ARG A 354 -19.85 0.90 -3.04
C ARG A 354 -21.06 0.35 -2.27
N THR A 355 -21.93 -0.38 -2.98
CA THR A 355 -23.13 -1.00 -2.40
C THR A 355 -23.03 -2.53 -2.38
N GLY A 356 -23.87 -3.16 -1.57
CA GLY A 356 -23.83 -4.61 -1.32
C GLY A 356 -22.71 -5.00 -0.35
N GLU A 357 -22.61 -6.28 -0.04
CA GLU A 357 -21.62 -6.81 0.92
C GLU A 357 -20.18 -6.50 0.48
N TYR A 358 -19.86 -6.75 -0.80
CA TYR A 358 -18.55 -6.41 -1.37
C TYR A 358 -18.27 -4.91 -1.38
N GLY A 359 -19.31 -4.08 -1.60
CA GLY A 359 -19.19 -2.63 -1.58
C GLY A 359 -18.91 -2.07 -0.19
N ASP A 360 -19.59 -2.60 0.83
CA ASP A 360 -19.37 -2.23 2.24
C ASP A 360 -17.96 -2.64 2.71
N VAL A 361 -17.49 -3.85 2.34
CA VAL A 361 -16.11 -4.30 2.65
C VAL A 361 -15.07 -3.46 1.91
N LEU A 362 -15.29 -3.15 0.62
CA LEU A 362 -14.41 -2.28 -0.15
C LEU A 362 -14.30 -0.89 0.49
N LYS A 363 -15.44 -0.29 0.85
CA LYS A 363 -15.50 1.02 1.49
C LYS A 363 -14.80 1.02 2.85
N LEU A 364 -14.97 -0.04 3.65
CA LEU A 364 -14.26 -0.21 4.91
C LEU A 364 -12.74 -0.16 4.72
N ILE A 365 -12.23 -0.90 3.74
CA ILE A 365 -10.78 -0.93 3.46
C ILE A 365 -10.29 0.43 2.97
N GLU A 366 -11.04 1.10 2.08
CA GLU A 366 -10.68 2.44 1.60
C GLU A 366 -10.57 3.46 2.74
N LEU A 367 -11.52 3.45 3.71
CA LEU A 367 -11.46 4.33 4.88
C LEU A 367 -10.22 4.08 5.75
N VAL A 368 -9.85 2.81 5.94
CA VAL A 368 -8.65 2.44 6.71
C VAL A 368 -7.38 2.83 5.98
N GLU A 369 -7.29 2.60 4.67
CA GLU A 369 -6.13 3.00 3.85
C GLU A 369 -5.90 4.52 3.87
N GLU A 370 -6.97 5.29 3.92
CA GLU A 370 -6.94 6.75 4.05
C GLU A 370 -6.66 7.25 5.47
N ALA A 371 -6.47 6.33 6.41
CA ALA A 371 -6.29 6.60 7.83
C ALA A 371 -7.43 7.48 8.42
N GLN A 372 -8.64 7.37 7.87
CA GLN A 372 -9.82 8.07 8.36
C GLN A 372 -10.32 7.43 9.66
N GLU A 373 -10.66 8.27 10.62
CA GLU A 373 -11.33 7.87 11.87
C GLU A 373 -12.74 8.46 11.91
N GLY A 374 -13.65 7.84 12.68
CA GLY A 374 -14.94 8.43 13.00
C GLY A 374 -16.14 7.49 12.82
N PRO A 375 -17.37 8.06 12.92
CA PRO A 375 -18.60 7.28 13.04
C PRO A 375 -18.93 6.43 11.81
N GLU A 376 -18.43 6.81 10.63
CA GLU A 376 -18.63 6.03 9.40
C GLU A 376 -17.86 4.71 9.42
N LEU A 377 -16.57 4.75 9.81
CA LEU A 377 -15.74 3.55 9.97
C LEU A 377 -16.33 2.61 11.04
N THR A 378 -16.64 3.17 12.21
CA THR A 378 -17.25 2.41 13.31
C THR A 378 -18.60 1.83 12.93
N GLY A 379 -19.41 2.59 12.20
CA GLY A 379 -20.72 2.15 11.69
C GLY A 379 -20.60 0.99 10.69
N LEU A 380 -19.60 1.01 9.81
CA LEU A 380 -19.33 -0.08 8.87
C LEU A 380 -18.83 -1.35 9.56
N LEU A 381 -17.89 -1.22 10.51
CA LEU A 381 -17.42 -2.35 11.32
C LEU A 381 -18.57 -3.03 12.07
N HIS A 382 -19.44 -2.23 12.69
CA HIS A 382 -20.62 -2.75 13.38
C HIS A 382 -21.61 -3.42 12.42
N ARG A 383 -21.88 -2.81 11.26
CA ARG A 383 -22.80 -3.39 10.25
C ARG A 383 -22.30 -4.73 9.71
N LEU A 384 -20.99 -4.84 9.47
CA LEU A 384 -20.36 -6.05 8.99
C LEU A 384 -20.12 -7.09 10.11
N GLY A 385 -20.33 -6.71 11.38
CA GLY A 385 -20.04 -7.58 12.52
C GLY A 385 -18.54 -7.90 12.65
N LEU A 386 -17.68 -7.00 12.17
CA LEU A 386 -16.23 -7.19 12.13
C LEU A 386 -15.56 -6.57 13.36
N PRO A 387 -14.89 -7.37 14.22
CA PRO A 387 -14.05 -6.83 15.26
C PRO A 387 -12.79 -6.19 14.65
N PRO A 388 -12.25 -5.12 15.25
CA PRO A 388 -11.03 -4.47 14.74
C PRO A 388 -9.85 -5.41 14.53
N SER A 389 -9.68 -6.37 15.45
CA SER A 389 -8.62 -7.38 15.39
C SER A 389 -8.70 -8.31 14.18
N THR A 390 -9.91 -8.51 13.65
CA THR A 390 -10.15 -9.37 12.48
C THR A 390 -9.73 -8.68 11.20
N LEU A 391 -10.06 -7.39 11.06
CA LEU A 391 -9.57 -6.55 9.97
C LEU A 391 -8.05 -6.45 10.00
N TYR A 392 -7.49 -6.18 11.18
CA TYR A 392 -6.06 -6.12 11.39
C TYR A 392 -5.34 -7.41 10.95
N ALA A 393 -5.81 -8.57 11.43
CA ALA A 393 -5.24 -9.87 11.07
C ALA A 393 -5.33 -10.13 9.56
N SER A 394 -6.44 -9.74 8.93
CA SER A 394 -6.66 -9.89 7.49
C SER A 394 -5.71 -9.03 6.65
N GLN A 395 -5.45 -7.80 7.07
CA GLN A 395 -4.47 -6.90 6.43
C GLN A 395 -3.04 -7.45 6.56
N LEU A 396 -2.67 -7.91 7.75
CA LEU A 396 -1.34 -8.47 7.98
C LEU A 396 -1.09 -9.71 7.12
N ALA A 397 -2.05 -10.63 7.05
CA ALA A 397 -1.98 -11.79 6.17
C ALA A 397 -1.88 -11.39 4.69
N ALA A 398 -2.52 -10.28 4.28
CA ALA A 398 -2.39 -9.73 2.94
C ALA A 398 -0.98 -9.18 2.67
N TYR A 399 -0.38 -8.46 3.62
CA TYR A 399 0.99 -7.96 3.49
C TYR A 399 2.02 -9.09 3.37
N GLU A 400 1.92 -10.11 4.22
CA GLU A 400 2.76 -11.30 4.15
C GLU A 400 2.68 -11.97 2.77
N TRP A 401 1.46 -12.21 2.28
CA TRP A 401 1.21 -12.84 0.99
C TRP A 401 1.85 -12.07 -0.18
N ILE A 402 1.75 -10.74 -0.17
CA ILE A 402 2.34 -9.90 -1.23
C ILE A 402 3.87 -9.95 -1.19
N ASN A 403 4.45 -9.88 0.00
CA ASN A 403 5.90 -9.92 0.18
C ASN A 403 6.49 -11.24 -0.36
N GLU A 404 5.81 -12.36 -0.12
CA GLU A 404 6.16 -13.67 -0.70
C GLU A 404 6.02 -13.67 -2.23
N TYR A 405 4.93 -13.12 -2.76
CA TYR A 405 4.67 -13.06 -4.20
C TYR A 405 5.73 -12.23 -4.94
N THR A 406 6.08 -11.04 -4.43
CA THR A 406 7.12 -10.19 -5.02
C THR A 406 8.51 -10.84 -4.94
N SER A 407 8.79 -11.56 -3.86
CA SER A 407 10.07 -12.25 -3.67
C SER A 407 10.20 -13.49 -4.57
N GLY A 408 9.10 -14.25 -4.75
CA GLY A 408 9.06 -15.45 -5.58
C GLY A 408 9.11 -15.18 -7.08
N VAL A 409 8.54 -14.06 -7.54
CA VAL A 409 8.56 -13.65 -8.96
C VAL A 409 9.83 -12.82 -9.30
N GLY A 410 10.43 -12.14 -8.32
CA GLY A 410 11.60 -11.28 -8.49
C GLY A 410 12.96 -11.99 -8.60
N VAL A 411 13.06 -13.30 -8.31
CA VAL A 411 14.32 -14.04 -8.35
C VAL A 411 14.39 -14.97 -9.56
N THR A 412 14.83 -14.45 -10.70
CA THR A 412 15.70 -15.20 -11.59
C THR A 412 16.57 -14.25 -12.43
N PRO A 413 17.84 -14.03 -12.08
CA PRO A 413 18.80 -13.54 -13.06
C PRO A 413 18.93 -14.65 -14.12
N VAL A 414 18.66 -14.30 -15.36
CA VAL A 414 19.07 -15.11 -16.51
C VAL A 414 20.59 -15.24 -16.41
N ARG A 415 21.07 -16.45 -16.10
CA ARG A 415 22.46 -16.81 -16.36
C ARG A 415 22.58 -17.30 -17.80
#